data_AF-A0A504YNE1-F1
#
_entry.id   AF-A0A504YNE1-F1
#
_cell.length_a   1.000
_cell.length_b   1.000
_cell.length_c   1.000
_cell.angle_alpha   90.00
_cell.angle_beta   90.00
_cell.angle_gamma   90.00
#
_symmetry.space_group_name_H-M   'P 1'
#
loop_
_entity.id
_entity.type
_entity.pdbx_description
1 polymer ?
#
loop_
_entity_poly.entity_id
_entity_poly.type
_entity_poly.pdbx_seq_one_letter_code
_entity_poly.pdbx_strand_id
1 'polypeptide(L)'
;MDSLIPFSFLLLSAKCDVQVSSLTRRVVRCDVVAVGDQPLAGPFRGLIRREDIRATQRDQAEPAQSYRPGDLIRARVLNLLGPGAVASVPGDPTSAAPLTNDTLRAAQAVSTSVGATSDASSSASASAPTALCLLTTAEPDLGVVLGLGRTPTSALVDLLGSTAGSPLVPVAWTEMICPHTLTRFPRKVARVPVDLLTQLVRVENE
;
A
#
# COMPACT_ATOMS: atom_id res chain seq x y z
N MET A 1 -30.52 9.58 -7.48
CA MET A 1 -30.12 10.45 -6.35
C MET A 1 -28.79 9.89 -5.83
N ASP A 2 -27.79 9.86 -6.70
CA ASP A 2 -26.46 9.34 -6.37
C ASP A 2 -25.54 10.55 -6.33
N SER A 3 -25.31 11.02 -5.11
CA SER A 3 -24.43 12.14 -4.82
C SER A 3 -23.03 11.81 -5.33
N LEU A 4 -22.64 12.47 -6.42
CA LEU A 4 -21.26 12.66 -6.85
C LEU A 4 -20.49 13.43 -5.78
N ILE A 5 -20.18 12.75 -4.68
CA ILE A 5 -19.16 13.23 -3.74
C ILE A 5 -17.83 13.09 -4.50
N PRO A 6 -17.02 14.15 -4.63
CA PRO A 6 -15.77 14.06 -5.36
C PRO A 6 -14.88 13.00 -4.70
N PHE A 7 -14.64 11.89 -5.42
CA PHE A 7 -13.82 10.73 -5.02
C PHE A 7 -12.45 11.11 -4.41
N SER A 8 -11.95 12.30 -4.75
CA SER A 8 -10.73 12.91 -4.20
C SER A 8 -10.76 13.13 -2.68
N PHE A 9 -11.92 13.45 -2.09
CA PHE A 9 -12.03 13.78 -0.66
C PHE A 9 -12.25 12.53 0.24
N LEU A 10 -12.77 11.44 -0.33
CA LEU A 10 -13.06 10.20 0.41
C LEU A 10 -11.83 9.30 0.62
N LEU A 11 -10.73 9.57 -0.09
CA LEU A 11 -9.51 8.77 -0.02
C LEU A 11 -8.63 9.12 1.17
N LEU A 12 -8.72 10.34 1.69
CA LEU A 12 -7.96 10.73 2.87
C LEU A 12 -8.38 9.83 4.03
N SER A 13 -7.43 9.23 4.72
CA SER A 13 -7.69 8.26 5.79
C SER A 13 -8.29 6.91 5.37
N ALA A 14 -8.49 6.62 4.08
CA ALA A 14 -8.97 5.31 3.64
C ALA A 14 -7.90 4.23 3.87
N LYS A 15 -8.35 3.03 4.26
CA LYS A 15 -7.50 1.83 4.31
C LYS A 15 -7.30 1.29 2.90
N CYS A 16 -6.08 0.93 2.56
CA CYS A 16 -5.71 0.42 1.25
C CYS A 16 -4.75 -0.76 1.38
N ASP A 17 -4.85 -1.68 0.43
CA ASP A 17 -3.90 -2.78 0.27
C ASP A 17 -2.87 -2.41 -0.78
N VAL A 18 -1.60 -2.56 -0.39
CA VAL A 18 -0.46 -2.15 -1.20
C VAL A 18 0.58 -3.24 -1.25
N GLN A 19 1.18 -3.42 -2.41
CA GLN A 19 2.28 -4.35 -2.61
C GLN A 19 3.61 -3.59 -2.55
N VAL A 20 4.58 -4.10 -1.79
CA VAL A 20 5.91 -3.48 -1.72
C VAL A 20 6.66 -3.74 -3.02
N SER A 21 7.06 -2.68 -3.71
CA SER A 21 7.87 -2.78 -4.92
C SER A 21 9.36 -2.71 -4.59
N SER A 22 9.77 -1.73 -3.81
CA SER A 22 11.17 -1.56 -3.39
C SER A 22 11.27 -0.78 -2.09
N LEU A 23 12.38 -0.94 -1.38
CA LEU A 23 12.62 -0.23 -0.12
C LEU A 23 14.02 0.38 -0.07
N THR A 24 14.13 1.48 0.66
CA THR A 24 15.36 2.21 0.97
C THR A 24 15.40 2.43 2.48
N ARG A 25 16.54 2.84 3.06
CA ARG A 25 16.67 3.09 4.51
C ARG A 25 15.66 4.09 5.08
N ARG A 26 15.12 5.00 4.26
CA ARG A 26 14.20 6.07 4.69
C ARG A 26 12.79 5.94 4.13
N VAL A 27 12.59 5.15 3.08
CA VAL A 27 11.35 5.16 2.30
C VAL A 27 11.06 3.77 1.76
N VAL A 28 9.79 3.39 1.77
CA VAL A 28 9.27 2.20 1.11
C VAL A 28 8.40 2.67 -0.07
N ARG A 29 8.68 2.13 -1.24
CA ARG A 29 7.86 2.31 -2.44
C ARG A 29 6.92 1.11 -2.55
N CYS A 30 5.66 1.42 -2.80
CA CYS A 30 4.61 0.43 -2.94
C CYS A 30 3.77 0.74 -4.18
N ASP A 31 3.06 -0.26 -4.67
CA ASP A 31 2.01 -0.11 -5.67
C ASP A 31 0.67 -0.39 -4.99
N VAL A 32 -0.31 0.50 -5.18
CA VAL A 32 -1.63 0.40 -4.53
C VAL A 32 -2.48 -0.57 -5.34
N VAL A 33 -2.92 -1.64 -4.70
CA VAL A 33 -3.68 -2.73 -5.33
C VAL A 33 -5.18 -2.54 -5.12
N ALA A 34 -5.59 -2.12 -3.93
CA ALA A 34 -6.99 -1.90 -3.60
C ALA A 34 -7.16 -0.79 -2.56
N VAL A 35 -8.32 -0.15 -2.56
CA VAL A 35 -8.75 0.81 -1.53
C VAL A 35 -10.09 0.36 -0.99
N GLY A 36 -10.16 0.11 0.32
CA GLY A 36 -11.31 -0.54 0.93
C GLY A 36 -11.56 -1.90 0.30
N ASP A 37 -12.78 -2.10 -0.23
CA ASP A 37 -13.19 -3.32 -0.93
C ASP A 37 -13.06 -3.22 -2.46
N GLN A 38 -12.57 -2.08 -2.96
CA GLN A 38 -12.50 -1.83 -4.40
C GLN A 38 -11.08 -2.08 -4.92
N PRO A 39 -10.88 -3.06 -5.82
CA PRO A 39 -9.60 -3.23 -6.50
C PRO A 39 -9.36 -2.06 -7.46
N LEU A 40 -8.14 -1.52 -7.44
CA LEU A 40 -7.72 -0.46 -8.34
C LEU A 40 -6.97 -1.05 -9.53
N ALA A 41 -7.50 -0.85 -10.73
CA ALA A 41 -6.80 -1.16 -11.98
C ALA A 41 -6.01 0.07 -12.43
N GLY A 42 -4.75 0.20 -12.04
CA GLY A 42 -3.90 1.30 -12.51
C GLY A 42 -2.57 1.41 -11.78
N PRO A 43 -1.60 2.18 -12.31
CA PRO A 43 -0.28 2.35 -11.72
C PRO A 43 -0.30 3.38 -10.57
N PHE A 44 -1.12 3.16 -9.55
CA PHE A 44 -1.15 4.03 -8.37
C PHE A 44 0.04 3.70 -7.49
N ARG A 45 0.92 4.67 -7.24
CA ARG A 45 2.12 4.44 -6.44
C ARG A 45 1.94 4.94 -5.03
N GLY A 46 2.29 4.12 -4.06
CA GLY A 46 2.35 4.44 -2.65
C GLY A 46 3.77 4.74 -2.18
N LEU A 47 3.89 5.62 -1.19
CA LEU A 47 5.14 5.92 -0.51
C LEU A 47 4.91 5.92 0.99
N ILE A 48 5.67 5.09 1.73
CA ILE A 48 5.68 5.08 3.19
C ILE A 48 7.04 5.61 3.64
N ARG A 49 7.05 6.67 4.44
CA ARG A 49 8.28 7.20 5.03
C ARG A 49 8.62 6.43 6.30
N ARG A 50 9.89 6.46 6.70
CA ARG A 50 10.38 5.78 7.89
C ARG A 50 9.60 6.15 9.15
N GLU A 51 9.32 7.44 9.33
CA GLU A 51 8.57 7.98 10.44
C GLU A 51 7.10 7.53 10.44
N ASP A 52 6.55 7.07 9.32
CA ASP A 52 5.15 6.65 9.17
C ASP A 52 4.98 5.12 9.29
N ILE A 53 6.03 4.40 9.70
CA ILE A 53 6.00 2.94 9.86
C ILE A 53 5.36 2.54 11.20
N ARG A 54 5.66 3.24 12.30
CA ARG A 54 5.20 2.91 13.66
C ARG A 54 4.63 4.15 14.34
N ALA A 55 3.60 4.00 15.18
CA ALA A 55 3.08 5.09 16.00
C ALA A 55 4.12 5.60 17.00
N THR A 56 4.74 4.66 17.70
CA THR A 56 5.75 4.89 18.75
C THR A 56 7.15 4.67 18.18
N GLN A 57 8.14 5.40 18.70
CA GLN A 57 9.55 5.28 18.28
C GLN A 57 9.75 5.45 16.75
N ARG A 58 9.12 6.49 16.18
CA ARG A 58 9.14 6.81 14.73
C ARG A 58 10.57 6.87 14.15
N ASP A 59 11.53 7.33 14.95
CA ASP A 59 12.95 7.45 14.55
C ASP A 59 13.80 6.19 14.74
N GLN A 60 13.23 5.09 15.22
CA GLN A 60 13.95 3.81 15.32
C GLN A 60 13.42 2.75 14.36
N ALA A 61 12.33 3.07 13.64
CA ALA A 61 11.77 2.14 12.67
C ALA A 61 12.77 1.88 11.52
N GLU A 62 13.11 0.62 11.30
CA GLU A 62 13.90 0.18 10.16
C GLU A 62 12.99 -0.43 9.09
N PRO A 63 12.89 0.16 7.88
CA PRO A 63 12.09 -0.40 6.79
C PRO A 63 12.51 -1.82 6.42
N ALA A 64 13.82 -2.10 6.48
CA ALA A 64 14.39 -3.41 6.20
C ALA A 64 14.08 -4.48 7.25
N GLN A 65 13.62 -4.12 8.46
CA GLN A 65 13.12 -5.10 9.44
C GLN A 65 11.59 -5.17 9.45
N SER A 66 10.92 -4.25 8.75
CA SER A 66 9.46 -4.17 8.74
C SER A 66 8.87 -4.80 7.48
N TYR A 67 9.53 -4.63 6.33
CA TYR A 67 9.00 -4.96 5.00
C TYR A 67 10.07 -5.59 4.10
N ARG A 68 9.62 -6.29 3.05
CA ARG A 68 10.43 -6.81 1.92
C ARG A 68 9.67 -6.59 0.63
N PRO A 69 10.40 -6.52 -0.50
CA PRO A 69 9.79 -6.51 -1.82
C PRO A 69 8.88 -7.74 -2.02
N GLY A 70 7.67 -7.51 -2.53
CA GLY A 70 6.65 -8.52 -2.76
C GLY A 70 5.69 -8.77 -1.60
N ASP A 71 5.92 -8.18 -0.41
CA ASP A 71 4.94 -8.26 0.69
C ASP A 71 3.66 -7.48 0.35
N LEU A 72 2.52 -7.99 0.80
CA LEU A 72 1.24 -7.26 0.78
C LEU A 72 1.01 -6.62 2.15
N ILE A 73 0.80 -5.30 2.16
CA ILE A 73 0.67 -4.47 3.35
C ILE A 73 -0.69 -3.79 3.33
N ARG A 74 -1.36 -3.77 4.47
CA ARG A 74 -2.48 -2.87 4.72
C ARG A 74 -1.95 -1.56 5.28
N ALA A 75 -2.26 -0.48 4.59
CA ALA A 75 -1.84 0.87 4.95
C ALA A 75 -3.05 1.82 4.95
N ARG A 76 -2.83 3.04 5.41
CA ARG A 76 -3.82 4.11 5.37
C ARG A 76 -3.28 5.28 4.56
N VAL A 77 -4.11 5.87 3.72
CA VAL A 77 -3.73 7.03 2.91
C VAL A 77 -3.64 8.27 3.81
N LEU A 78 -2.44 8.84 3.91
CA LEU A 78 -2.20 10.10 4.62
C LEU A 78 -2.48 11.31 3.75
N ASN A 79 -1.95 11.33 2.53
CA ASN A 79 -2.05 12.44 1.60
C ASN A 79 -1.93 11.95 0.16
N LEU A 80 -2.51 12.70 -0.77
CA LEU A 80 -2.29 12.50 -2.20
C LEU A 80 -1.24 13.52 -2.68
N LEU A 81 -0.20 13.03 -3.34
CA LEU A 81 0.91 13.77 -3.91
C LEU A 81 0.86 13.58 -5.44
N GLY A 82 0.34 14.57 -6.15
CA GLY A 82 0.27 14.54 -7.61
C GLY A 82 -0.33 15.83 -8.16
N PRO A 83 -0.16 16.13 -9.46
CA PRO A 83 -0.80 17.28 -10.07
C PRO A 83 -2.32 17.11 -10.01
N GLY A 84 -2.95 17.87 -9.12
CA GLY A 84 -4.34 17.73 -8.71
C GLY A 84 -4.53 17.86 -7.19
N ALA A 85 -3.48 17.65 -6.39
CA ALA A 85 -3.47 17.90 -4.95
C ALA A 85 -3.11 19.36 -4.65
N VAL A 86 -4.02 20.29 -4.95
CA VAL A 86 -3.98 21.60 -4.28
C VAL A 86 -4.52 21.42 -2.87
N ALA A 87 -3.62 21.25 -1.91
CA ALA A 87 -3.93 21.52 -0.52
C ALA A 87 -4.29 23.00 -0.41
N SER A 88 -5.57 23.30 -0.24
CA SER A 88 -6.02 24.64 0.15
C SER A 88 -5.44 24.93 1.54
N VAL A 89 -4.33 25.68 1.56
CA VAL A 89 -3.86 26.37 2.76
C VAL A 89 -4.97 27.35 3.15
N PRO A 90 -5.54 27.29 4.38
CA PRO A 90 -6.45 28.32 4.84
C PRO A 90 -5.62 29.53 5.27
N GLY A 91 -5.53 30.53 4.40
CA GLY A 91 -4.83 31.78 4.68
C GLY A 91 -4.70 32.68 3.46
N ASP A 92 -5.81 33.22 2.97
CA ASP A 92 -5.98 34.65 2.61
C ASP A 92 -7.27 34.87 1.79
N PRO A 93 -8.23 35.70 2.24
CA PRO A 93 -9.47 35.95 1.54
C PRO A 93 -9.38 37.14 0.56
N THR A 94 -8.51 37.09 -0.45
CA THR A 94 -8.58 38.04 -1.58
C THR A 94 -7.82 37.54 -2.79
N SER A 95 -8.48 36.78 -3.67
CA SER A 95 -8.29 36.84 -5.13
C SER A 95 -9.21 35.82 -5.79
N ALA A 96 -10.29 36.31 -6.40
CA ALA A 96 -11.14 35.52 -7.28
C ALA A 96 -10.38 35.32 -8.61
N ALA A 97 -10.09 34.07 -8.98
CA ALA A 97 -9.65 33.72 -10.32
C ALA A 97 -10.44 32.49 -10.83
N PRO A 98 -10.79 32.48 -12.13
CA PRO A 98 -11.89 31.66 -12.65
C PRO A 98 -11.48 30.22 -12.94
N LEU A 99 -12.45 29.33 -12.75
CA LEU A 99 -12.49 27.90 -13.06
C LEU A 99 -11.73 27.54 -14.36
N THR A 100 -10.53 26.97 -14.23
CA THR A 100 -9.72 26.54 -15.37
C THR A 100 -10.04 25.09 -15.74
N ASN A 101 -10.31 24.84 -17.02
CA ASN A 101 -10.60 23.52 -17.62
C ASN A 101 -9.58 22.40 -17.29
N ASP A 102 -8.40 22.76 -16.79
CA ASP A 102 -7.33 21.82 -16.44
C ASP A 102 -7.68 20.92 -15.25
N THR A 103 -8.48 21.41 -14.30
CA THR A 103 -8.92 20.59 -13.15
C THR A 103 -9.89 19.48 -13.57
N LEU A 104 -10.70 19.74 -14.61
CA LEU A 104 -11.69 18.80 -15.11
C LEU A 104 -11.04 17.65 -15.91
N ARG A 105 -9.94 17.93 -16.62
CA ARG A 105 -9.14 16.89 -17.31
C ARG A 105 -8.36 16.00 -16.34
N ALA A 106 -7.80 16.56 -15.27
CA ALA A 106 -7.10 15.78 -14.26
C ALA A 106 -8.05 14.83 -13.52
N ALA A 107 -9.28 15.27 -13.22
CA ALA A 107 -10.32 14.43 -12.61
C ALA A 107 -10.79 13.30 -13.54
N GLN A 108 -10.92 13.56 -14.84
CA GLN A 108 -11.32 12.54 -15.83
C GLN A 108 -10.29 11.41 -15.98
N ALA A 109 -8.99 11.72 -15.91
CA ALA A 109 -7.94 10.69 -15.99
C ALA A 109 -8.00 9.67 -14.84
N VAL A 110 -8.52 10.08 -13.67
CA VAL A 110 -8.69 9.19 -12.52
C VAL A 110 -9.93 8.31 -12.69
N SER A 111 -11.03 8.85 -13.23
CA SER A 111 -12.28 8.10 -13.49
C SER A 111 -12.19 7.10 -14.64
N THR A 112 -11.35 7.32 -15.66
CA THR A 112 -11.25 6.43 -16.84
C THR A 112 -10.35 5.20 -16.63
N SER A 113 -9.73 5.05 -15.46
CA SER A 113 -8.96 3.83 -15.14
C SER A 113 -9.86 2.61 -14.86
N VAL A 114 -11.18 2.83 -14.72
CA VAL A 114 -12.19 1.76 -14.71
C VAL A 114 -12.65 1.51 -16.14
N GLY A 115 -11.95 0.64 -16.87
CA GLY A 115 -12.38 0.15 -18.17
C GLY A 115 -11.29 0.11 -19.25
N ALA A 116 -10.20 -0.62 -19.02
CA ALA A 116 -9.33 -1.02 -20.12
C ALA A 116 -8.69 -2.38 -19.82
N THR A 117 -9.38 -3.44 -20.21
CA THR A 117 -8.77 -4.74 -20.47
C THR A 117 -8.06 -4.65 -21.83
N SER A 118 -6.72 -4.71 -21.86
CA SER A 118 -5.93 -5.41 -22.91
C SER A 118 -4.46 -4.98 -22.92
N ASP A 119 -3.61 -6.03 -22.87
CA ASP A 119 -2.35 -6.28 -23.58
C ASP A 119 -1.16 -5.30 -23.60
N ALA A 120 -0.01 -5.92 -23.35
CA ALA A 120 1.32 -5.35 -23.33
C ALA A 120 1.79 -4.87 -24.71
N SER A 121 2.50 -3.74 -24.75
CA SER A 121 3.81 -3.55 -25.43
C SER A 121 4.29 -2.11 -25.29
N SER A 122 5.56 -1.97 -24.94
CA SER A 122 6.32 -0.73 -24.74
C SER A 122 6.32 0.26 -25.93
N SER A 123 6.23 1.56 -25.66
CA SER A 123 7.26 2.58 -25.99
C SER A 123 6.71 4.03 -25.96
N ALA A 124 7.48 4.88 -25.25
CA ALA A 124 7.53 6.35 -25.26
C ALA A 124 6.26 7.17 -25.60
N SER A 125 5.58 7.72 -24.60
CA SER A 125 4.69 8.90 -24.78
C SER A 125 4.25 9.47 -23.44
N ALA A 126 4.40 10.81 -23.28
CA ALA A 126 3.95 11.67 -22.19
C ALA A 126 3.70 10.99 -20.84
N SER A 127 4.66 11.09 -19.90
CA SER A 127 4.52 10.51 -18.55
C SER A 127 3.27 11.04 -17.87
N ALA A 128 2.16 10.32 -17.99
CA ALA A 128 0.96 10.58 -17.25
C ALA A 128 1.37 10.70 -15.78
N PRO A 129 0.96 11.76 -15.08
CA PRO A 129 1.42 11.99 -13.73
C PRO A 129 0.97 10.82 -12.87
N THR A 130 1.91 9.96 -12.51
CA THR A 130 1.66 8.84 -11.63
C THR A 130 1.28 9.43 -10.28
N ALA A 131 -0.01 9.39 -9.94
CA ALA A 131 -0.50 9.87 -8.66
C ALA A 131 0.24 9.10 -7.54
N LEU A 132 1.02 9.83 -6.74
CA LEU A 132 1.73 9.27 -5.59
C LEU A 132 0.84 9.44 -4.36
N CYS A 133 0.65 8.40 -3.57
CA CYS A 133 -0.05 8.48 -2.30
C CYS A 133 0.97 8.38 -1.18
N LEU A 134 0.96 9.33 -0.25
CA LEU A 134 1.64 9.18 1.02
C LEU A 134 0.80 8.25 1.89
N LEU A 135 1.44 7.21 2.40
CA LEU A 135 0.80 6.15 3.16
C LEU A 135 1.41 6.06 4.55
N THR A 136 0.59 5.66 5.52
CA THR A 136 1.04 5.32 6.87
C THR A 136 0.66 3.90 7.23
N THR A 137 1.50 3.32 8.07
CA THR A 137 1.25 2.04 8.74
C THR A 137 1.38 2.20 10.25
N ALA A 138 1.33 3.43 10.77
CA ALA A 138 1.49 3.75 12.18
C ALA A 138 0.27 3.38 13.06
N GLU A 139 -0.43 2.29 12.74
CA GLU A 139 -1.51 1.72 13.53
C GLU A 139 -1.23 0.21 13.74
N PRO A 140 -1.73 -0.40 14.82
CA PRO A 140 -1.46 -1.81 15.14
C PRO A 140 -2.15 -2.79 14.18
N ASP A 141 -3.29 -2.40 13.62
CA ASP A 141 -4.08 -3.15 12.63
C ASP A 141 -3.60 -2.96 11.18
N LEU A 142 -2.60 -2.09 10.98
CA LEU A 142 -1.94 -1.85 9.70
C LEU A 142 -0.55 -2.52 9.69
N GLY A 143 -0.08 -2.94 8.52
CA GLY A 143 1.18 -3.68 8.39
C GLY A 143 1.10 -4.81 7.37
N VAL A 144 2.08 -5.70 7.40
CA VAL A 144 2.16 -6.88 6.55
C VAL A 144 0.98 -7.81 6.85
N VAL A 145 0.17 -8.07 5.82
CA VAL A 145 -0.95 -9.02 5.85
C VAL A 145 -0.52 -10.34 5.23
N LEU A 146 0.23 -10.29 4.12
CA LEU A 146 0.80 -11.46 3.46
C LEU A 146 2.30 -11.23 3.25
N GLY A 147 3.11 -12.05 3.91
CA GLY A 147 4.55 -12.11 3.72
C GLY A 147 4.95 -13.41 3.04
N LEU A 148 5.96 -13.34 2.18
CA LEU A 148 6.52 -14.52 1.51
C LEU A 148 7.89 -14.86 2.13
N GLY A 149 8.14 -16.14 2.36
CA GLY A 149 9.38 -16.68 2.91
C GLY A 149 10.54 -16.69 1.91
N ARG A 150 10.87 -15.55 1.30
CA ARG A 150 12.06 -15.45 0.42
C ARG A 150 13.28 -15.13 1.26
N THR A 151 14.32 -15.97 1.16
CA THR A 151 15.59 -15.67 1.80
C THR A 151 16.38 -14.67 0.94
N PRO A 152 17.17 -13.76 1.54
CA PRO A 152 17.94 -12.77 0.77
C PRO A 152 19.11 -13.39 -0.03
N THR A 153 19.41 -14.67 0.18
CA THR A 153 20.55 -15.37 -0.40
C THR A 153 20.12 -16.26 -1.56
N SER A 154 20.18 -15.69 -2.77
CA SER A 154 20.19 -16.35 -4.09
C SER A 154 18.89 -17.04 -4.55
N ALA A 155 18.40 -16.58 -5.72
CA ALA A 155 17.30 -17.18 -6.47
C ALA A 155 17.50 -18.67 -6.82
N LEU A 156 18.75 -19.15 -6.81
CA LEU A 156 19.10 -20.55 -7.05
C LEU A 156 18.80 -21.43 -5.82
N VAL A 157 19.03 -20.91 -4.61
CA VAL A 157 18.59 -21.56 -3.36
C VAL A 157 17.07 -21.45 -3.20
N ASP A 158 16.40 -20.42 -3.73
CA ASP A 158 14.94 -20.41 -3.80
C ASP A 158 14.41 -21.54 -4.72
N LEU A 159 15.04 -21.85 -5.85
CA LEU A 159 14.60 -22.99 -6.68
C LEU A 159 14.77 -24.35 -5.99
N LEU A 160 15.69 -24.47 -5.02
CA LEU A 160 16.03 -25.73 -4.35
C LEU A 160 15.57 -25.78 -2.87
N GLY A 161 15.10 -24.66 -2.32
CA GLY A 161 14.86 -24.46 -0.90
C GLY A 161 13.37 -24.45 -0.56
N SER A 162 13.00 -25.18 0.49
CA SER A 162 11.61 -25.37 0.94
C SER A 162 10.87 -24.08 1.35
N THR A 163 11.56 -22.95 1.50
CA THR A 163 10.97 -21.66 1.85
C THR A 163 10.46 -20.84 0.66
N ALA A 164 10.87 -21.16 -0.57
CA ALA A 164 10.76 -20.28 -1.73
C ALA A 164 9.33 -19.82 -2.03
N GLY A 165 9.01 -18.62 -1.56
CA GLY A 165 7.69 -18.02 -1.77
C GLY A 165 6.56 -18.66 -0.96
N SER A 166 6.85 -19.50 0.05
CA SER A 166 5.81 -20.01 0.94
C SER A 166 5.15 -18.86 1.73
N PRO A 167 3.82 -18.87 1.90
CA PRO A 167 3.14 -17.87 2.73
C PRO A 167 3.58 -18.03 4.17
N LEU A 168 4.02 -16.93 4.78
CA LEU A 168 4.44 -16.90 6.17
C LEU A 168 3.22 -16.76 7.09
N VAL A 169 3.29 -17.40 8.25
CA VAL A 169 2.25 -17.33 9.28
C VAL A 169 2.61 -16.22 10.28
N PRO A 170 1.69 -15.31 10.60
CA PRO A 170 1.92 -14.29 11.63
C PRO A 170 2.02 -14.95 13.01
N VAL A 171 3.14 -14.76 13.70
CA VAL A 171 3.35 -15.29 15.07
C VAL A 171 3.40 -14.20 16.13
N ALA A 172 3.88 -13.02 15.74
CA ALA A 172 3.94 -11.84 16.60
C ALA A 172 3.79 -10.58 15.74
N TRP A 173 3.68 -9.42 16.37
CA TRP A 173 3.57 -8.14 15.65
C TRP A 173 4.87 -7.76 14.92
N THR A 174 5.99 -8.37 15.30
CA THR A 174 7.32 -8.10 14.75
C THR A 174 7.89 -9.27 13.96
N GLU A 175 7.20 -10.40 13.91
CA GLU A 175 7.74 -11.64 13.33
C GLU A 175 6.66 -12.47 12.63
N MET A 176 7.06 -13.05 11.50
CA MET A 176 6.32 -14.11 10.83
C MET A 176 7.20 -15.36 10.75
N ILE A 177 6.60 -16.54 10.72
CA ILE A 177 7.31 -17.81 10.64
C ILE A 177 6.94 -18.56 9.36
N CYS A 178 7.91 -19.22 8.73
CA CYS A 178 7.59 -20.20 7.70
C CYS A 178 7.08 -21.48 8.38
N PRO A 179 5.89 -22.01 8.01
CA PRO A 179 5.34 -23.19 8.66
C PRO A 179 6.17 -24.47 8.42
N HIS A 180 6.90 -24.54 7.30
CA HIS A 180 7.68 -25.75 6.93
C HIS A 180 9.07 -25.76 7.55
N THR A 181 9.76 -24.63 7.56
CA THR A 181 11.15 -24.56 8.05
C THR A 181 11.28 -23.97 9.45
N LEU A 182 10.17 -23.47 10.00
CA LEU A 182 10.11 -22.77 11.29
C LEU A 182 11.07 -21.57 11.38
N THR A 183 11.56 -21.09 10.23
CA THR A 183 12.43 -19.92 10.17
C THR A 183 11.62 -18.66 10.43
N ARG A 184 12.11 -17.82 11.33
CA ARG A 184 11.48 -16.55 11.70
C ARG A 184 12.00 -15.42 10.80
N PHE A 185 11.08 -14.59 10.34
CA PHE A 185 11.33 -13.44 9.51
C PHE A 185 10.83 -12.18 10.22
N PRO A 186 11.67 -11.15 10.42
CA PRO A 186 11.24 -9.90 11.03
C PRO A 186 10.34 -9.13 10.07
N ARG A 187 9.13 -8.77 10.53
CA ARG A 187 8.06 -8.13 9.76
C ARG A 187 7.19 -7.26 10.66
N LYS A 188 6.71 -6.12 10.19
CA LYS A 188 5.66 -5.37 10.91
C LYS A 188 4.31 -5.96 10.56
N VAL A 189 3.88 -6.98 11.28
CA VAL A 189 2.64 -7.73 11.00
C VAL A 189 1.42 -6.92 11.43
N ALA A 190 0.39 -6.86 10.58
CA ALA A 190 -0.89 -6.27 10.92
C ALA A 190 -1.61 -7.13 11.99
N ARG A 191 -2.04 -6.52 13.09
CA ARG A 191 -2.83 -7.20 14.11
C ARG A 191 -4.23 -7.45 13.57
N VAL A 192 -4.59 -8.71 13.39
CA VAL A 192 -5.97 -9.10 13.13
C VAL A 192 -6.73 -9.14 14.47
N PRO A 193 -7.90 -8.47 14.58
CA PRO A 193 -8.76 -8.57 15.76
C PRO A 193 -9.11 -10.04 16.07
N VAL A 194 -9.18 -10.37 17.37
CA VAL A 194 -9.42 -11.74 17.85
C VAL A 194 -10.77 -12.32 17.41
N ASP A 195 -11.76 -11.47 17.17
CA ASP A 195 -13.08 -11.86 16.70
C ASP A 195 -13.02 -12.47 15.28
N LEU A 196 -12.17 -11.92 14.42
CA LEU A 196 -11.95 -12.42 13.05
C LEU A 196 -11.05 -13.66 13.05
N LEU A 197 -10.07 -13.73 13.96
CA LEU A 197 -9.26 -14.95 14.13
C LEU A 197 -10.14 -16.15 14.51
N THR A 198 -11.14 -15.94 15.37
CA THR A 198 -12.07 -16.99 15.79
C THR A 198 -12.95 -17.48 14.64
N GLN A 199 -13.27 -16.62 13.66
CA GLN A 199 -14.02 -17.00 12.47
C GLN A 199 -13.16 -17.77 11.46
N LEU A 200 -11.90 -17.37 11.26
CA LEU A 200 -10.97 -18.07 10.35
C LEU A 200 -10.65 -19.49 10.81
N VAL A 201 -10.46 -19.71 12.12
CA VAL A 201 -10.19 -21.05 12.69
C VAL A 201 -11.42 -21.98 12.58
N ARG A 202 -12.62 -21.43 12.46
CA ARG A 202 -13.84 -22.24 12.27
C ARG A 202 -14.02 -22.75 10.84
N VAL A 203 -13.45 -22.07 9.84
CA VAL A 203 -13.57 -22.48 8.43
C VAL A 203 -12.73 -23.72 8.12
N GLU A 204 -11.69 -24.03 8.90
CA GLU A 204 -10.89 -25.26 8.74
C GLU A 204 -11.56 -26.54 9.30
N ASN A 205 -12.79 -26.49 9.81
CA ASN A 205 -13.48 -27.65 10.38
C ASN A 205 -14.82 -27.99 9.70
N GLU A 206 -15.01 -27.63 8.43
CA GLU A 206 -16.15 -28.11 7.62
C GLU A 206 -15.71 -28.70 6.28
#